data_AF-A0A7H9E824-F1
#
_entry.id   AF-A0A7H9E824-F1
#
_cell.length_a   1.000
_cell.length_b   1.000
_cell.length_c   1.000
_cell.angle_alpha   90.00
_cell.angle_beta   90.00
_cell.angle_gamma   90.00
#
_symmetry.space_group_name_H-M   'P 1'
#
loop_
_entity.id
_entity.type
_entity.pdbx_description
1 polymer ?
#
loop_
_entity_poly.entity_id
_entity_poly.type
_entity_poly.pdbx_seq_one_letter_code
_entity_poly.pdbx_strand_id
1 'polypeptide(L)' 'MTLMEQIEANFLEMYRMDYQFGIYDKDGMKGLVVQGFLSPENYQKIVGEAYVAPSVQPTEG' A
#
# COMPACT_ATOMS: atom_id res chain seq x y z
N MET A 1 18.70 -13.97 -1.50
CA MET A 1 17.78 -12.95 -2.00
C MET A 1 18.06 -12.75 -3.47
N THR A 2 17.07 -12.97 -4.34
CA THR A 2 17.16 -12.72 -5.78
C THR A 2 17.17 -11.21 -6.06
N LEU A 3 17.48 -10.82 -7.31
CA LEU A 3 17.40 -9.41 -7.72
C LEU A 3 15.97 -8.87 -7.57
N MET A 4 14.96 -9.68 -7.91
CA MET A 4 13.56 -9.28 -7.80
C MET A 4 13.17 -9.01 -6.35
N GLU A 5 13.56 -9.90 -5.43
CA GLU A 5 13.30 -9.72 -3.99
C GLU A 5 13.98 -8.46 -3.42
N GLN A 6 15.17 -8.09 -3.92
CA GLN A 6 15.84 -6.84 -3.52
C GLN A 6 15.10 -5.60 -4.05
N ILE A 7 14.64 -5.64 -5.30
CA ILE A 7 13.87 -4.55 -5.90
C ILE A 7 12.57 -4.33 -5.12
N GLU A 8 11.84 -5.40 -4.81
CA GLU A 8 10.61 -5.35 -4.01
C GLU A 8 10.86 -4.79 -2.60
N ALA A 9 11.95 -5.19 -1.95
CA ALA A 9 12.33 -4.65 -0.65
C ALA A 9 12.64 -3.14 -0.69
N ASN A 10 13.30 -2.67 -1.74
CA ASN A 10 13.61 -1.25 -1.92
C ASN A 10 12.33 -0.41 -2.11
N PHE A 11 11.39 -0.88 -2.94
CA PHE A 11 10.11 -0.19 -3.13
C PHE A 11 9.27 -0.19 -1.86
N LEU A 12 9.26 -1.29 -1.09
CA LEU A 12 8.58 -1.34 0.20
C LEU A 12 9.12 -0.29 1.17
N GLU A 13 10.45 -0.15 1.25
CA GLU A 13 11.07 0.82 2.16
C GLU A 13 10.80 2.26 1.72
N MET A 14 10.75 2.53 0.42
CA MET A 14 10.34 3.84 -0.11
C MET A 14 8.93 4.21 0.34
N TYR A 15 7.95 3.33 0.14
CA TYR A 15 6.57 3.61 0.57
C TYR A 15 6.42 3.69 2.10
N ARG A 16 7.21 2.92 2.85
CA ARG A 16 7.27 3.04 4.31
C ARG A 16 7.76 4.42 4.72
N MET A 17 8.82 4.89 4.10
CA MET A 17 9.43 6.19 4.35
C MET A 17 8.44 7.32 4.03
N ASP A 18 7.79 7.26 2.86
CA ASP A 18 6.79 8.24 2.44
C ASP A 18 5.62 8.32 3.43
N TYR A 19 5.15 7.19 3.95
CA TYR A 19 4.12 7.15 5.00
C TYR A 19 4.61 7.77 6.32
N GLN A 20 5.83 7.42 6.76
CA GLN A 20 6.41 7.94 8.01
C GLN A 20 6.64 9.46 7.97
N PHE A 21 7.00 10.00 6.81
CA PHE A 21 7.15 11.44 6.61
C PHE A 21 5.82 12.17 6.31
N GLY A 22 4.70 11.43 6.22
CA GLY A 22 3.38 12.00 5.96
C GLY A 22 3.15 12.45 4.52
N ILE A 23 3.95 11.97 3.56
CA ILE A 23 3.72 12.16 2.12
C ILE A 23 2.45 11.41 1.70
N TYR A 24 2.28 10.20 2.21
CA TYR A 24 1.02 9.46 2.13
C TYR A 24 0.38 9.35 3.51
N ASP A 25 -0.93 9.56 3.56
CA ASP A 25 -1.76 9.12 4.67
C ASP A 25 -2.30 7.70 4.42
N LYS A 26 -3.13 7.18 5.33
CA LYS A 26 -3.69 5.83 5.21
C LYS A 26 -4.48 5.61 3.93
N ASP A 27 -5.19 6.63 3.44
CA ASP A 27 -6.03 6.52 2.24
C ASP A 27 -5.19 6.64 0.97
N GLY A 28 -4.15 7.47 0.97
CA GLY A 28 -3.10 7.46 -0.05
C GLY A 28 -2.45 6.09 -0.20
N MET A 29 -2.11 5.45 0.92
CA MET A 29 -1.55 4.09 0.91
C MET A 29 -2.55 3.06 0.37
N LYS A 30 -3.86 3.19 0.64
CA LYS A 30 -4.89 2.32 0.02
C LYS A 30 -4.97 2.54 -1.50
N GLY A 31 -4.82 3.79 -1.95
CA GLY A 31 -4.76 4.14 -3.37
C GLY A 31 -3.66 3.40 -4.13
N LEU A 32 -2.47 3.27 -3.51
CA LEU A 32 -1.36 2.49 -4.08
C LEU A 32 -1.71 1.00 -4.20
N VAL A 33 -2.48 0.45 -3.26
CA VAL A 33 -2.97 -0.93 -3.33
C VAL A 33 -3.96 -1.11 -4.48
N VAL A 34 -4.92 -0.20 -4.62
CA VAL A 34 -5.92 -0.22 -5.70
C VAL A 34 -5.24 -0.13 -7.08
N GLN A 35 -4.16 0.65 -7.19
CA GLN A 35 -3.41 0.83 -8.43
C GLN A 35 -2.44 -0.32 -8.74
N GLY A 36 -2.24 -1.27 -7.81
CA GLY A 36 -1.32 -2.39 -7.97
C GLY A 36 0.16 -2.06 -7.73
N PHE A 37 0.47 -0.87 -7.21
CA PHE A 37 1.83 -0.49 -6.83
C PHE A 37 2.26 -1.07 -5.49
N LEU A 38 1.29 -1.36 -4.61
CA LEU A 38 1.53 -1.94 -3.29
C LEU A 38 0.63 -3.16 -3.08
N SER A 39 1.16 -4.25 -2.54
CA SER A 39 0.31 -5.40 -2.21
C SER A 39 -0.45 -5.15 -0.89
N PRO A 40 -1.62 -5.78 -0.68
CA PRO A 40 -2.33 -5.73 0.61
C PRO A 40 -1.46 -6.15 1.80
N GLU A 41 -0.58 -7.14 1.63
CA GLU A 41 0.34 -7.57 2.69
C GLU A 41 1.38 -6.50 3.02
N ASN A 42 1.89 -5.81 1.99
CA ASN A 42 2.85 -4.74 2.16
C ASN A 42 2.22 -3.47 2.74
N TYR A 43 0.95 -3.18 2.41
CA TYR A 43 0.15 -2.17 3.10
C TYR A 43 0.11 -2.44 4.61
N GLN A 44 -0.21 -3.68 5.01
CA GLN A 44 -0.27 -4.04 6.42
C GLN A 44 1.09 -3.88 7.12
N LYS A 45 2.21 -4.20 6.45
CA LYS A 45 3.57 -4.01 7.00
C LYS A 45 3.97 -2.54 7.20
N ILE A 46 3.34 -1.61 6.47
CA ILE A 46 3.64 -0.17 6.57
C ILE A 46 2.68 0.52 7.52
N VAL A 47 1.38 0.34 7.31
CA VAL A 47 0.32 1.05 8.04
C VAL A 47 0.04 0.39 9.40
N GLY A 48 0.31 -0.90 9.53
CA GLY A 48 0.01 -1.70 10.73
C GLY A 48 -1.44 -2.22 10.79
N GLU A 49 -2.26 -1.89 9.80
CA GLU A 49 -3.67 -2.31 9.69
C GLU A 49 -3.86 -3.20 8.46
N ALA A 50 -4.75 -4.18 8.56
CA ALA A 50 -5.11 -4.99 7.40
C ALA A 50 -5.76 -4.11 6.33
N TYR A 51 -5.38 -4.31 5.07
CA TYR A 51 -6.07 -3.65 3.97
C TYR A 51 -7.49 -4.21 3.86
N VAL A 52 -8.47 -3.31 3.90
CA VAL A 52 -9.88 -3.62 3.64
C VAL A 52 -10.23 -2.97 2.31
N ALA A 53 -10.55 -3.78 1.31
CA ALA A 53 -10.99 -3.25 0.03
C ALA A 53 -12.23 -2.37 0.23
N PRO A 54 -12.29 -1.18 -0.39
CA PRO A 54 -13.49 -0.38 -0.34
C PRO A 54 -14.65 -1.21 -0.88
N SER A 55 -15.73 -1.31 -0.09
CA SER A 55 -16.98 -1.86 -0.59
C SER A 55 -17.42 -0.96 -1.75
N VAL A 56 -17.33 -1.46 -2.98
CA VAL A 56 -18.04 -0.89 -4.12
C VAL A 56 -19.52 -0.99 -3.75
N GLN A 57 -20.05 0.08 -3.16
CA GLN A 57 -21.48 0.24 -3.00
C GLN A 57 -22.01 0.36 -4.43
N PRO A 58 -22.93 -0.51 -4.89
CA PRO A 58 -23.61 -0.25 -6.14
C PRO A 58 -24.26 1.12 -6.00
N THR A 59 -23.91 2.06 -6.86
CA THR A 59 -24.70 3.27 -7.02
C THR A 59 -26.05 2.82 -7.57
N GLU A 60 -27.02 2.58 -6.69
CA GLU A 60 -28.42 2.42 -7.06
C GLU A 60 -29.00 3.82 -7.29
N GLY A 61 -29.46 4.08 -8.52
CA GLY A 61 -30.17 5.31 -8.90
C GLY A 61 -29.97 5.69 -10.35
#